data_AF-A0A0G4HR68-F1
#
_entry.id   AF-A0A0G4HR68-F1
#
_cell.length_a   1.000
_cell.length_b   1.000
_cell.length_c   1.000
_cell.angle_alpha   90.00
_cell.angle_beta   90.00
_cell.angle_gamma   90.00
#
_symmetry.space_group_name_H-M   'P 1'
#
loop_
_entity.id
_entity.type
_entity.pdbx_description
1 polymer ?
#
loop_
_entity_poly.entity_id
_entity_poly.type
_entity_poly.pdbx_seq_one_letter_code
_entity_poly.pdbx_strand_id
1 'polypeptide(L)'
;MSKAEIEGLVVGTHPIYKDDRGSFTELYNVKTCAEGMTPDSVSPHPIRQISVSVSHKNVLRGLHCSPYAKLIKCRKGHLFDVSVDLRKNSPTFLNKVSVELSGEDDKTIFVPPGCAHGFLSLENGTEIEYMQFGSYNKQADVECNCLDPALNISWPAPLDGAKDYIMSDKDRQSPLLKEVEETAQKIGRASPHETKRADFLVLGATGLFGTQVCKGLEKQGRTFSVSSVRVNDMVALEQELERVKPKFVVCAAGLAGKPNIDWCEKNREETIMVNIVGQLNVADACRKRGIHCTLFGTGSLYQRTDQKDNFSENDAPNFTGNFYSRMRIQLESLLEPFPNVLNLRVVFPICQDMHERSVVAKLVKYPKIVSVPTSFTVTDDLFPLIPLMAEKGLTGNFNFTNPGVTTNKEILELWKKFVDPQHSWVDVDPSNQGQVTAANRCYAQLDVSKLLAHFDMQCALRRIDLIGMQASSSPPPMNACSGLSSKPY
;
A
#
# COMPACT_ATOMS: atom_id res chain seq x y z
N MET A 1 26.29 23.27 -2.12
CA MET A 1 25.04 23.34 -2.90
C MET A 1 24.29 24.59 -2.49
N SER A 2 23.91 25.47 -3.42
CA SER A 2 23.02 26.59 -3.10
C SER A 2 21.63 26.05 -2.78
N LYS A 3 20.93 26.65 -1.80
CA LYS A 3 19.49 26.38 -1.59
C LYS A 3 18.76 26.81 -2.85
N ALA A 4 18.23 25.86 -3.61
CA ALA A 4 17.36 26.17 -4.74
C ALA A 4 16.05 26.77 -4.22
N GLU A 5 15.41 27.60 -5.04
CA GLU A 5 14.12 28.24 -4.70
C GLU A 5 12.97 27.22 -4.58
N ILE A 6 13.19 25.96 -4.95
CA ILE A 6 12.26 24.84 -4.81
C ILE A 6 12.80 23.83 -3.79
N GLU A 7 11.99 23.46 -2.79
CA GLU A 7 12.38 22.53 -1.74
C GLU A 7 12.77 21.16 -2.32
N GLY A 8 14.01 20.73 -2.06
CA GLY A 8 14.55 19.44 -2.48
C GLY A 8 15.09 19.40 -3.91
N LEU A 9 14.90 20.46 -4.70
CA LEU A 9 15.54 20.58 -6.00
C LEU A 9 17.02 20.90 -5.81
N VAL A 10 17.89 20.23 -6.58
CA VAL A 10 19.34 20.41 -6.47
C VAL A 10 19.93 20.62 -7.85
N VAL A 11 20.69 21.71 -8.00
CA VAL A 11 21.57 21.92 -9.14
C VAL A 11 22.97 21.53 -8.69
N GLY A 12 23.46 20.40 -9.20
CA GLY A 12 24.77 19.86 -8.89
C GLY A 12 25.78 20.18 -9.99
N THR A 13 27.03 20.40 -9.61
CA THR A 13 28.19 20.43 -10.51
C THR A 13 29.09 19.26 -10.17
N HIS A 14 29.57 18.55 -11.19
CA HIS A 14 30.32 17.30 -11.03
C HIS A 14 31.80 17.49 -11.36
N PRO A 15 32.73 16.99 -10.52
CA PRO A 15 34.15 17.04 -10.85
C PRO A 15 34.43 16.36 -12.19
N ILE A 16 35.10 17.08 -13.10
CA ILE A 16 35.59 16.53 -14.37
C ILE A 16 37.06 16.13 -14.19
N TYR A 17 37.35 14.85 -14.38
CA TYR A 17 38.71 14.32 -14.39
C TYR A 17 39.20 14.22 -15.84
N LYS A 18 40.27 14.93 -16.20
CA LYS A 18 40.82 14.96 -17.56
C LYS A 18 42.18 14.26 -17.63
N ASP A 19 42.41 13.49 -18.68
CA ASP A 19 43.70 12.89 -19.02
C ASP A 19 43.88 12.81 -20.56
N ASP A 20 45.00 12.24 -21.03
CA ASP A 20 45.34 12.14 -22.46
C ASP A 20 44.30 11.34 -23.30
N ARG A 21 43.37 10.62 -22.67
CA ARG A 21 42.29 9.87 -23.34
C ARG A 21 40.99 10.68 -23.47
N GLY A 22 40.86 11.79 -22.75
CA GLY A 22 39.67 12.63 -22.72
C GLY A 22 39.26 13.03 -21.30
N SER A 23 37.98 12.88 -20.98
CA SER A 23 37.41 13.28 -19.69
C SER A 23 36.47 12.23 -19.12
N PHE A 24 36.48 12.10 -17.80
CA PHE A 24 35.58 11.25 -17.03
C PHE A 24 34.83 12.09 -16.00
N THR A 25 33.52 11.87 -15.90
CA THR A 25 32.64 12.52 -14.92
C THR A 25 31.72 11.46 -14.31
N GLU A 26 31.71 11.35 -12.98
CA GLU A 26 30.73 10.54 -12.27
C GLU A 26 29.45 11.35 -12.09
N LEU A 27 28.42 11.08 -12.91
CA LEU A 27 27.15 11.82 -12.86
C LEU A 27 26.26 11.40 -11.68
N TYR A 28 26.40 10.16 -11.22
CA TYR A 28 25.56 9.59 -10.18
C TYR A 28 26.27 8.45 -9.46
N ASN A 29 26.25 8.48 -8.14
CA ASN A 29 26.71 7.37 -7.30
C ASN A 29 25.83 7.27 -6.06
N VAL A 30 25.21 6.10 -5.89
CA VAL A 30 24.24 5.84 -4.82
C VAL A 30 24.79 6.11 -3.42
N LYS A 31 26.11 5.87 -3.20
CA LYS A 31 26.74 6.06 -1.90
C LYS A 31 27.01 7.53 -1.59
N THR A 32 27.51 8.29 -2.56
CA THR A 32 27.87 9.71 -2.38
C THR A 32 26.68 10.65 -2.50
N CYS A 33 25.67 10.31 -3.32
CA CYS A 33 24.44 11.10 -3.39
C CYS A 33 23.64 11.09 -2.08
N ALA A 34 23.75 10.04 -1.25
CA ALA A 34 23.12 9.96 0.06
C ALA A 34 23.64 11.02 1.05
N GLU A 35 24.82 11.61 0.82
CA GLU A 35 25.43 12.59 1.72
C GLU A 35 24.99 14.03 1.44
N GLY A 36 24.33 14.30 0.30
CA GLY A 36 23.86 15.64 -0.11
C GLY A 36 22.41 15.71 -0.59
N MET A 37 21.77 14.57 -0.78
CA MET A 37 20.34 14.40 -1.06
C MET A 37 19.80 13.54 0.08
N THR A 38 18.66 13.91 0.68
CA THR A 38 18.17 13.31 1.92
C THR A 38 18.30 11.76 1.92
N PRO A 39 19.09 11.18 2.84
CA PRO A 39 19.50 9.77 2.82
C PRO A 39 18.38 8.71 2.87
N ASP A 40 17.12 9.10 3.08
CA ASP A 40 16.01 8.17 3.31
C ASP A 40 15.25 7.73 2.04
N SER A 41 15.69 8.15 0.85
CA SER A 41 14.91 8.03 -0.40
C SER A 41 15.48 7.09 -1.46
N VAL A 42 16.51 6.30 -1.16
CA VAL A 42 17.22 5.54 -2.20
C VAL A 42 17.20 4.03 -1.93
N SER A 43 16.24 3.37 -2.58
CA SER A 43 16.32 1.96 -2.95
C SER A 43 17.69 1.63 -3.56
N PRO A 44 18.21 0.39 -3.46
CA PRO A 44 19.50 0.01 -4.03
C PRO A 44 19.64 0.25 -5.54
N HIS A 45 18.54 0.50 -6.26
CA HIS A 45 18.52 0.92 -7.66
C HIS A 45 17.49 2.05 -7.86
N PRO A 46 17.87 3.33 -7.67
CA PRO A 46 16.94 4.43 -7.79
C PRO A 46 16.56 4.69 -9.24
N ILE A 47 17.53 4.73 -10.16
CA ILE A 47 17.24 4.97 -11.59
C ILE A 47 16.59 3.72 -12.18
N ARG A 48 15.30 3.82 -12.54
CA ARG A 48 14.49 2.75 -13.12
C ARG A 48 14.40 2.82 -14.63
N GLN A 49 14.56 4.02 -15.19
CA GLN A 49 14.45 4.26 -16.62
C GLN A 49 15.43 5.36 -17.03
N ILE A 50 16.07 5.17 -18.17
CA ILE A 50 16.86 6.21 -18.84
C ILE A 50 16.18 6.50 -20.17
N SER A 51 16.06 7.77 -20.53
CA SER A 51 15.52 8.19 -21.82
C SER A 51 16.33 9.35 -22.35
N VAL A 52 16.48 9.44 -23.67
CA VAL A 52 17.18 10.53 -24.33
C VAL A 52 16.25 11.16 -25.34
N SER A 53 16.24 12.49 -25.42
CA SER A 53 15.59 13.19 -26.51
C SER A 53 16.58 14.09 -27.24
N VAL A 54 16.47 14.13 -28.57
CA VAL A 54 17.21 15.04 -29.44
C VAL A 54 16.24 16.11 -29.92
N SER A 55 16.65 17.37 -29.87
CA SER A 55 15.78 18.50 -30.24
C SER A 55 16.48 19.45 -31.22
N HIS A 56 15.71 20.03 -32.12
CA HIS A 56 16.15 21.16 -32.95
C HIS A 56 16.17 22.45 -32.13
N LYS A 57 16.86 23.47 -32.64
CA LYS A 57 16.81 24.81 -32.06
C LYS A 57 15.35 25.30 -32.00
N ASN A 58 15.01 26.07 -30.96
CA ASN A 58 13.68 26.62 -30.69
C ASN A 58 12.61 25.57 -30.34
N VAL A 59 12.97 24.31 -30.10
CA VAL A 59 12.03 23.31 -29.57
C VAL A 59 11.82 23.54 -28.08
N LEU A 60 10.58 23.83 -27.70
CA LEU A 60 10.12 23.92 -26.32
C LEU A 60 9.35 22.63 -25.98
N ARG A 61 9.87 21.84 -25.06
CA ARG A 61 9.16 20.65 -24.54
C ARG A 61 8.44 21.02 -23.25
N GLY A 62 7.18 20.60 -23.14
CA GLY A 62 6.23 21.04 -22.10
C GLY A 62 6.65 20.72 -20.67
N LEU A 63 5.86 21.18 -19.69
CA LEU A 63 6.09 20.92 -18.28
C LEU A 63 5.46 19.59 -17.86
N HIS A 64 6.31 18.60 -17.56
CA HIS A 64 5.89 17.27 -17.17
C HIS A 64 6.20 17.00 -15.69
N CYS A 65 5.14 16.87 -14.89
CA CYS A 65 5.20 16.54 -13.48
C CYS A 65 5.01 15.03 -13.29
N SER A 66 6.03 14.36 -12.74
CA SER A 66 6.01 12.92 -12.50
C SER A 66 5.93 12.61 -11.01
N PRO A 67 5.33 11.48 -10.60
CA PRO A 67 5.25 11.07 -9.20
C PRO A 67 6.58 10.53 -8.64
N TYR A 68 7.66 10.57 -9.43
CA TYR A 68 9.01 10.14 -9.09
C TYR A 68 10.02 11.22 -9.49
N ALA A 69 11.21 11.16 -8.90
CA ALA A 69 12.27 12.13 -9.17
C ALA A 69 12.93 11.90 -10.53
N LYS A 70 13.57 12.95 -11.06
CA LYS A 70 14.35 12.90 -12.30
C LYS A 70 15.72 13.53 -12.05
N LEU A 71 16.78 12.93 -12.57
CA LEU A 71 18.09 13.57 -12.74
C LEU A 71 18.27 13.88 -14.21
N ILE A 72 18.49 15.15 -14.53
CA ILE A 72 18.52 15.68 -15.89
C ILE A 72 19.92 16.16 -16.24
N LYS A 73 20.39 15.78 -17.43
CA LYS A 73 21.68 16.21 -17.98
C LYS A 73 21.54 16.60 -19.44
N CYS A 74 22.14 17.72 -19.84
CA CYS A 74 22.44 17.98 -21.25
C CYS A 74 23.72 17.22 -21.63
N ARG A 75 23.62 16.32 -22.61
CA ARG A 75 24.75 15.54 -23.12
C ARG A 75 25.50 16.24 -24.25
N LYS A 76 24.77 17.04 -25.02
CA LYS A 76 25.26 17.75 -26.20
C LYS A 76 24.37 18.95 -26.47
N GLY A 77 24.96 20.02 -26.98
CA GLY A 77 24.24 21.26 -27.32
C GLY A 77 23.98 22.11 -26.08
N HIS A 78 22.94 22.93 -26.15
CA HIS A 78 22.63 23.94 -25.15
C HIS A 78 21.11 24.07 -24.96
N LEU A 79 20.66 24.13 -23.71
CA LEU A 79 19.25 24.29 -23.36
C LEU A 79 19.03 25.18 -22.15
N PHE A 80 17.86 25.81 -22.12
CA PHE A 80 17.32 26.51 -20.98
C PHE A 80 16.31 25.60 -20.27
N ASP A 81 16.70 25.06 -19.12
CA ASP A 81 15.91 24.15 -18.29
C ASP A 81 15.02 24.94 -17.32
N VAL A 82 13.78 24.50 -17.12
CA VAL A 82 12.87 25.08 -16.14
C VAL A 82 12.21 23.97 -15.33
N SER A 83 12.26 24.14 -14.01
CA SER A 83 11.49 23.35 -13.06
C SER A 83 10.52 24.23 -12.29
N VAL A 84 9.30 23.74 -12.05
CA VAL A 84 8.25 24.44 -11.28
C VAL A 84 7.71 23.52 -10.20
N ASP A 85 7.56 24.04 -8.98
CA ASP A 85 6.97 23.29 -7.89
C ASP A 85 5.44 23.26 -7.99
N LEU A 86 4.87 22.11 -8.32
CA LEU A 86 3.41 21.91 -8.38
C LEU A 86 2.86 21.16 -7.15
N ARG A 87 3.66 21.01 -6.08
CA ARG A 87 3.21 20.38 -4.84
C ARG A 87 2.41 21.39 -4.02
N LYS A 88 1.07 21.25 -3.99
CA LYS A 88 0.17 22.23 -3.35
C LYS A 88 0.50 22.61 -1.91
N ASN A 89 1.11 21.70 -1.14
CA ASN A 89 1.47 21.94 0.26
C ASN A 89 2.96 22.19 0.47
N SER A 90 3.72 22.37 -0.61
CA SER A 90 5.11 22.77 -0.52
C SER A 90 5.20 24.23 -0.08
N PRO A 91 6.14 24.59 0.82
CA PRO A 91 6.44 25.98 1.15
C PRO A 91 6.96 26.76 -0.06
N THR A 92 7.35 26.07 -1.13
CA THR A 92 7.83 26.64 -2.39
C THR A 92 6.87 26.43 -3.55
N PHE A 93 5.57 26.18 -3.29
CA PHE A 93 4.56 26.02 -4.34
C PHE A 93 4.57 27.19 -5.33
N LEU A 94 4.58 26.87 -6.63
CA LEU A 94 4.74 27.79 -7.77
C LEU A 94 6.08 28.54 -7.85
N ASN A 95 7.02 28.29 -6.95
CA ASN A 95 8.40 28.71 -7.19
C ASN A 95 8.93 27.96 -8.42
N LYS A 96 9.83 28.64 -9.13
CA LYS A 96 10.43 28.16 -10.36
C LYS A 96 11.93 28.32 -10.29
N VAL A 97 12.65 27.37 -10.85
CA VAL A 97 14.10 27.44 -11.01
C VAL A 97 14.40 27.26 -12.48
N SER A 98 15.18 28.18 -13.05
CA SER A 98 15.68 28.07 -14.41
C SER A 98 17.20 27.92 -14.41
N VAL A 99 17.71 27.01 -15.24
CA VAL A 99 19.15 26.73 -15.34
C VAL A 99 19.52 26.51 -16.80
N GLU A 100 20.54 27.19 -17.28
CA GLU A 100 21.17 26.82 -18.55
C GLU A 100 22.04 25.58 -18.36
N LEU A 101 21.78 24.56 -19.17
CA LEU A 101 22.53 23.31 -19.22
C LEU A 101 23.15 23.15 -20.61
N SER A 102 24.41 22.74 -20.65
CA SER A 102 25.13 22.44 -21.89
C SER A 102 25.85 21.09 -21.82
N GLY A 103 26.21 20.56 -22.99
CA GLY A 103 27.08 19.38 -23.07
C GLY A 103 28.52 19.64 -22.59
N GLU A 104 28.91 20.91 -22.44
CA GLU A 104 30.24 21.31 -22.00
C GLU A 104 30.30 21.64 -20.50
N ASP A 105 29.15 21.92 -19.88
CA ASP A 105 29.07 22.09 -18.45
C ASP A 105 29.09 20.75 -17.72
N ASP A 106 29.37 20.81 -16.43
CA ASP A 106 29.34 19.69 -15.50
C ASP A 106 28.05 19.68 -14.67
N LYS A 107 27.00 20.38 -15.13
CA LYS A 107 25.78 20.55 -14.35
C LYS A 107 24.80 19.40 -14.56
N THR A 108 24.13 19.04 -13.48
CA THR A 108 22.90 18.24 -13.52
C THR A 108 21.85 18.90 -12.64
N ILE A 109 20.58 18.74 -12.99
CA ILE A 109 19.47 19.15 -12.14
C ILE A 109 18.71 17.92 -11.65
N PHE A 110 18.57 17.81 -10.33
CA PHE A 110 17.69 16.85 -9.69
C PHE A 110 16.34 17.50 -9.45
N VAL A 111 15.32 16.97 -10.11
CA VAL A 111 13.92 17.42 -10.01
C VAL A 111 13.17 16.48 -9.07
N PRO A 112 12.64 16.96 -7.93
CA PRO A 112 11.88 16.14 -7.00
C PRO A 112 10.57 15.60 -7.59
N PRO A 113 10.01 14.53 -7.01
CA PRO A 113 8.64 14.10 -7.32
C PRO A 113 7.65 15.26 -7.13
N GLY A 114 6.67 15.38 -8.02
CA GLY A 114 5.65 16.43 -7.93
C GLY A 114 6.09 17.81 -8.43
N CYS A 115 7.35 17.99 -8.83
CA CYS A 115 7.80 19.16 -9.56
C CYS A 115 7.67 18.92 -11.07
N ALA A 116 7.19 19.92 -11.81
CA ALA A 116 7.13 19.89 -13.25
C ALA A 116 8.47 20.30 -13.86
N HIS A 117 8.86 19.65 -14.95
CA HIS A 117 10.10 19.89 -15.66
C HIS A 117 9.85 20.06 -17.15
N GLY A 118 10.49 21.06 -17.77
CA GLY A 118 10.45 21.34 -19.19
C GLY A 118 11.69 22.12 -19.63
N PHE A 119 11.93 22.26 -20.94
CA PHE A 119 13.11 22.97 -21.43
C PHE A 119 12.92 23.53 -22.84
N LEU A 120 13.72 24.56 -23.15
CA LEU A 120 13.89 25.13 -24.48
C LEU A 120 15.27 24.76 -25.03
N SER A 121 15.32 24.13 -26.20
CA SER A 121 16.57 23.88 -26.91
C SER A 121 17.07 25.15 -27.60
N LEU A 122 18.27 25.59 -27.26
CA LEU A 122 18.91 26.81 -27.79
C LEU A 122 19.75 26.53 -29.04
N GLU A 123 20.04 25.26 -29.32
CA GLU A 123 20.84 24.81 -30.46
C GLU A 123 20.25 23.59 -31.17
N ASN A 124 20.75 23.28 -32.36
CA ASN A 124 20.35 22.11 -33.13
C ASN A 124 21.08 20.87 -32.62
N GLY A 125 20.33 19.77 -32.48
CA GLY A 125 20.92 18.51 -32.03
C GLY A 125 21.22 18.51 -30.53
N THR A 126 20.49 19.30 -29.74
CA THR A 126 20.59 19.28 -28.29
C THR A 126 20.04 17.97 -27.76
N GLU A 127 20.85 17.28 -26.97
CA GLU A 127 20.54 15.98 -26.37
C GLU A 127 20.34 16.15 -24.87
N ILE A 128 19.16 15.80 -24.39
CA ILE A 128 18.83 15.77 -22.97
C ILE A 128 18.61 14.32 -22.54
N GLU A 129 19.25 13.94 -21.45
CA GLU A 129 19.14 12.63 -20.81
C GLU A 129 18.34 12.74 -19.52
N TYR A 130 17.35 11.88 -19.39
CA TYR A 130 16.47 11.76 -18.24
C TYR A 130 16.77 10.46 -17.52
N MET A 131 17.37 10.54 -16.35
CA MET A 131 17.52 9.41 -15.43
C MET A 131 16.36 9.46 -14.42
N GLN A 132 15.38 8.59 -14.60
CA GLN A 132 14.10 8.62 -13.89
C GLN A 132 14.09 7.62 -12.75
N PHE A 133 13.62 8.05 -11.57
CA PHE A 133 13.59 7.22 -10.36
C PHE A 133 12.35 6.31 -10.29
N GLY A 134 11.51 6.37 -11.34
CA GLY A 134 10.39 5.50 -11.60
C GLY A 134 10.30 5.20 -13.10
N SER A 135 9.32 4.38 -13.48
CA SER A 135 9.05 4.10 -14.90
C SER A 135 7.94 5.01 -15.41
N TYR A 136 8.05 5.42 -16.67
CA TYR A 136 7.06 6.27 -17.32
C TYR A 136 5.67 5.64 -17.25
N ASN A 137 4.72 6.40 -16.71
CA ASN A 137 3.31 6.02 -16.62
C ASN A 137 2.45 7.20 -17.03
N LYS A 138 1.91 7.13 -18.26
CA LYS A 138 1.05 8.16 -18.84
C LYS A 138 -0.14 8.55 -17.95
N GLN A 139 -0.68 7.61 -17.17
CA GLN A 139 -1.82 7.91 -16.29
C GLN A 139 -1.40 8.66 -15.03
N ALA A 140 -0.15 8.50 -14.58
CA ALA A 140 0.33 9.08 -13.33
C ALA A 140 1.01 10.43 -13.53
N ASP A 141 1.58 10.69 -14.71
CA ASP A 141 2.15 11.99 -15.05
C ASP A 141 1.05 13.05 -15.19
N VAL A 142 1.37 14.25 -14.73
CA VAL A 142 0.54 15.45 -14.85
C VAL A 142 1.25 16.41 -15.79
N GLU A 143 0.53 16.87 -16.81
CA GLU A 143 1.03 17.85 -17.77
C GLU A 143 0.50 19.22 -17.41
N CYS A 144 1.32 20.24 -17.58
CA CYS A 144 0.92 21.63 -17.40
C CYS A 144 1.42 22.45 -18.60
N ASN A 145 0.61 23.39 -19.07
CA ASN A 145 0.99 24.23 -20.19
C ASN A 145 2.21 25.09 -19.82
N CYS A 146 3.32 24.92 -20.54
CA CYS A 146 4.56 25.65 -20.26
C CYS A 146 4.49 27.14 -20.61
N LEU A 147 3.47 27.57 -21.35
CA LEU A 147 3.19 28.96 -21.70
C LEU A 147 2.04 29.56 -20.88
N ASP A 148 1.58 28.87 -19.82
CA ASP A 148 0.54 29.40 -18.94
C ASP A 148 1.00 30.72 -18.29
N PRO A 149 0.28 31.83 -18.51
CA PRO A 149 0.59 33.12 -17.88
C PRO A 149 0.65 33.07 -16.35
N ALA A 150 -0.09 32.15 -15.70
CA ALA A 150 -0.10 31.99 -14.25
C ALA A 150 1.23 31.49 -13.68
N LEU A 151 2.02 30.75 -14.47
CA LEU A 151 3.36 30.29 -14.06
C LEU A 151 4.42 31.39 -14.21
N ASN A 152 4.16 32.38 -15.08
CA ASN A 152 5.01 33.53 -15.34
C ASN A 152 6.48 33.12 -15.57
N ILE A 153 6.71 32.14 -16.45
CA ILE A 153 8.05 31.64 -16.78
C ILE A 153 8.68 32.55 -17.84
N SER A 154 9.87 33.05 -17.56
CA SER A 154 10.63 33.90 -18.48
C SER A 154 11.42 33.05 -19.48
N TRP A 155 10.72 32.40 -20.41
CA TRP A 155 11.37 31.67 -21.50
C TRP A 155 12.18 32.62 -22.41
N PRO A 156 13.41 32.25 -22.82
CA PRO A 156 14.17 33.02 -23.80
C PRO A 156 13.39 33.14 -25.11
N ALA A 157 13.34 34.33 -25.69
CA ALA A 157 12.63 34.57 -26.95
C ALA A 157 13.12 33.62 -28.07
N PRO A 158 12.24 33.18 -28.99
CA PRO A 158 12.65 32.36 -30.12
C PRO A 158 13.84 32.96 -30.87
N LEU A 159 14.86 32.14 -31.08
CA LEU A 159 16.13 32.54 -31.68
C LEU A 159 16.01 32.72 -33.20
N ASP A 160 17.00 33.41 -33.79
CA ASP A 160 17.16 33.59 -35.23
C ASP A 160 15.93 34.24 -35.93
N GLY A 161 15.18 35.08 -35.21
CA GLY A 161 14.01 35.77 -35.74
C GLY A 161 12.78 34.87 -35.93
N ALA A 162 12.78 33.67 -35.36
CA ALA A 162 11.60 32.82 -35.32
C ALA A 162 10.42 33.53 -34.64
N LYS A 163 9.20 33.31 -35.13
CA LYS A 163 7.99 33.95 -34.60
C LYS A 163 7.44 33.25 -33.35
N ASP A 164 7.64 31.94 -33.24
CA ASP A 164 7.10 31.09 -32.18
C ASP A 164 8.03 29.90 -31.90
N TYR A 165 7.85 29.25 -30.75
CA TYR A 165 8.52 28.01 -30.40
C TYR A 165 7.99 26.82 -31.22
N ILE A 166 8.84 25.81 -31.40
CA ILE A 166 8.46 24.51 -31.94
C ILE A 166 7.99 23.64 -30.77
N MET A 167 6.70 23.31 -30.73
CA MET A 167 6.07 22.50 -29.68
C MET A 167 5.26 21.37 -30.30
N SER A 168 5.13 20.25 -29.58
CA SER A 168 4.22 19.16 -29.97
C SER A 168 2.76 19.57 -29.77
N ASP A 169 1.83 18.97 -30.52
CA ASP A 169 0.38 19.22 -30.33
C ASP A 169 -0.06 18.90 -28.91
N LYS A 170 0.53 17.86 -28.32
CA LYS A 170 0.31 17.44 -26.94
C LYS A 170 0.69 18.53 -25.93
N ASP A 171 1.86 19.13 -26.08
CA ASP A 171 2.33 20.19 -25.17
C ASP A 171 1.54 21.49 -25.38
N ARG A 172 1.15 21.81 -26.62
CA ARG A 172 0.28 22.97 -26.93
C ARG A 172 -1.10 22.84 -26.30
N GLN A 173 -1.64 21.63 -26.24
CA GLN A 173 -2.96 21.31 -25.68
C GLN A 173 -2.92 20.91 -24.21
N SER A 174 -1.76 21.00 -23.55
CA SER A 174 -1.65 20.69 -22.13
C SER A 174 -2.52 21.64 -21.30
N PRO A 175 -3.16 21.13 -20.24
CA PRO A 175 -4.09 21.90 -19.42
C PRO A 175 -3.38 23.07 -18.73
N LEU A 176 -4.12 24.16 -18.53
CA LEU A 176 -3.65 25.31 -17.74
C LEU A 176 -3.58 24.92 -16.25
N LEU A 177 -2.79 25.65 -15.45
CA LEU A 177 -2.59 25.41 -14.02
C LEU A 177 -3.93 25.26 -13.28
N LYS A 178 -4.89 26.15 -13.57
CA LYS A 178 -6.22 26.10 -12.97
C LYS A 178 -6.96 24.78 -13.26
N GLU A 179 -6.86 24.28 -14.49
CA GLU A 179 -7.48 23.02 -14.91
C GLU A 179 -6.77 21.82 -14.30
N VAL A 180 -5.44 21.88 -14.15
CA VAL A 180 -4.64 20.90 -13.42
C VAL A 180 -5.08 20.83 -11.95
N GLU A 181 -5.29 21.98 -11.32
CA GLU A 181 -5.74 22.08 -9.92
C GLU A 181 -7.15 21.52 -9.69
N GLU A 182 -8.08 21.77 -10.62
CA GLU A 182 -9.47 21.27 -10.60
C GLU A 182 -9.57 19.78 -10.94
N THR A 183 -8.76 19.30 -11.88
CA THR A 183 -8.73 17.88 -12.30
C THR A 183 -8.15 17.00 -11.19
N ALA A 184 -7.15 17.50 -10.45
CA ALA A 184 -6.64 16.84 -9.25
C ALA A 184 -7.73 16.66 -8.18
N GLN A 185 -8.70 17.58 -8.07
CA GLN A 185 -9.83 17.48 -7.13
C GLN A 185 -10.91 16.49 -7.60
N LYS A 186 -11.17 16.37 -8.91
CA LYS A 186 -12.26 15.54 -9.47
C LYS A 186 -11.95 14.05 -9.58
N ILE A 187 -10.68 13.64 -9.73
CA ILE A 187 -10.31 12.23 -9.96
C ILE A 187 -10.24 11.41 -8.64
N GLY A 188 -10.54 12.00 -7.47
CA GLY A 188 -10.32 11.29 -6.20
C GLY A 188 -8.86 10.83 -6.04
N ARG A 189 -7.94 11.44 -6.79
CA ARG A 189 -6.52 11.38 -6.52
C ARG A 189 -6.39 12.08 -5.20
N ALA A 190 -6.17 11.31 -4.14
CA ALA A 190 -5.79 11.85 -2.85
C ALA A 190 -4.78 12.96 -3.12
N SER A 191 -5.10 14.17 -2.66
CA SER A 191 -4.17 15.29 -2.63
C SER A 191 -2.79 14.75 -2.25
N PRO A 192 -1.76 14.84 -3.10
CA PRO A 192 -0.42 14.63 -2.62
C PRO A 192 -0.14 15.82 -1.70
N HIS A 193 0.11 15.51 -0.43
CA HIS A 193 0.43 16.42 0.66
C HIS A 193 -0.80 17.05 1.34
N GLU A 194 -0.65 17.53 2.57
CA GLU A 194 -1.35 17.05 3.78
C GLU A 194 -0.85 15.67 4.21
N THR A 195 0.47 15.61 4.46
CA THR A 195 1.03 14.72 5.47
C THR A 195 0.52 15.15 6.85
N LYS A 196 -0.78 14.99 7.11
CA LYS A 196 -1.16 14.55 8.45
C LYS A 196 -0.53 13.18 8.59
N ARG A 197 0.53 13.10 9.39
CA ARG A 197 1.19 11.85 9.77
C ARG A 197 0.09 10.85 10.13
N ALA A 198 -0.11 9.85 9.28
CA ALA A 198 -1.12 8.83 9.55
C ALA A 198 -0.56 7.90 10.63
N ASP A 199 -1.35 7.59 11.65
CA ASP A 199 -0.92 6.61 12.65
C ASP A 199 -0.76 5.24 11.98
N PHE A 200 -1.63 4.89 11.05
CA PHE A 200 -1.64 3.61 10.34
C PHE A 200 -1.48 3.75 8.82
N LEU A 201 -0.68 2.87 8.20
CA LEU A 201 -0.71 2.60 6.76
C LEU A 201 -1.35 1.23 6.51
N VAL A 202 -2.41 1.18 5.72
CA VAL A 202 -3.11 -0.05 5.35
C VAL A 202 -2.79 -0.44 3.91
N LEU A 203 -2.15 -1.59 3.73
CA LEU A 203 -1.90 -2.21 2.43
C LEU A 203 -2.98 -3.24 2.13
N GLY A 204 -3.50 -3.29 0.89
CA GLY A 204 -4.57 -4.23 0.51
C GLY A 204 -5.96 -3.84 1.01
N ALA A 205 -6.24 -2.53 1.11
CA ALA A 205 -7.50 -1.98 1.65
C ALA A 205 -8.78 -2.43 0.91
N THR A 206 -8.67 -2.84 -0.36
CA THR A 206 -9.82 -3.26 -1.19
C THR A 206 -10.27 -4.70 -0.95
N GLY A 207 -9.45 -5.51 -0.26
CA GLY A 207 -9.85 -6.86 0.12
C GLY A 207 -10.65 -6.88 1.41
N LEU A 208 -11.33 -8.01 1.69
CA LEU A 208 -12.12 -8.22 2.90
C LEU A 208 -11.40 -7.72 4.16
N PHE A 209 -10.18 -8.19 4.41
CA PHE A 209 -9.46 -7.82 5.64
C PHE A 209 -9.11 -6.33 5.67
N GLY A 210 -8.61 -5.78 4.56
CA GLY A 210 -8.27 -4.36 4.49
C GLY A 210 -9.48 -3.47 4.73
N THR A 211 -10.63 -3.80 4.14
CA THR A 211 -11.89 -3.07 4.33
C THR A 211 -12.33 -3.11 5.79
N GLN A 212 -12.27 -4.27 6.45
CA GLN A 212 -12.65 -4.41 7.85
C GLN A 212 -11.69 -3.70 8.81
N VAL A 213 -10.38 -3.70 8.52
CA VAL A 213 -9.39 -2.90 9.26
C VAL A 213 -9.70 -1.40 9.12
N CYS A 214 -9.94 -0.90 7.90
CA CYS A 214 -10.26 0.51 7.69
C CYS A 214 -11.51 0.93 8.46
N LYS A 215 -12.59 0.14 8.42
CA LYS A 215 -13.81 0.39 9.22
C LYS A 215 -13.51 0.42 10.72
N GLY A 216 -12.68 -0.50 11.22
CA GLY A 216 -12.27 -0.53 12.62
C GLY A 216 -11.48 0.70 13.04
N LEU A 217 -10.54 1.15 12.20
CA LEU A 217 -9.74 2.35 12.41
C LEU A 217 -10.62 3.62 12.41
N GLU A 218 -11.51 3.75 11.43
CA GLU A 218 -12.44 4.87 11.30
C GLU A 218 -13.38 4.97 12.50
N LYS A 219 -13.99 3.86 12.93
CA LYS A 219 -14.88 3.81 14.10
C LYS A 219 -14.18 4.20 15.41
N GLN A 220 -12.85 4.04 15.47
CA GLN A 220 -12.02 4.43 16.60
C GLN A 220 -11.43 5.85 16.47
N GLY A 221 -11.75 6.58 15.39
CA GLY A 221 -11.22 7.93 15.16
C GLY A 221 -9.71 7.97 14.91
N ARG A 222 -9.12 6.87 14.44
CA ARG A 222 -7.67 6.76 14.19
C ARG A 222 -7.33 7.28 12.82
N THR A 223 -6.22 8.00 12.70
CA THR A 223 -5.75 8.49 11.40
C THR A 223 -5.08 7.35 10.62
N PHE A 224 -5.46 7.16 9.36
CA PHE A 224 -4.85 6.14 8.51
C PHE A 224 -4.76 6.59 7.06
N SER A 225 -3.79 6.02 6.34
CA SER A 225 -3.66 6.10 4.89
C SER A 225 -3.83 4.71 4.29
N VAL A 226 -4.41 4.65 3.10
CA VAL A 226 -4.49 3.42 2.30
C VAL A 226 -3.52 3.52 1.14
N SER A 227 -2.89 2.41 0.77
CA SER A 227 -2.03 2.34 -0.41
C SER A 227 -2.41 1.20 -1.34
N SER A 228 -2.32 1.49 -2.64
CA SER A 228 -2.44 0.52 -3.72
C SER A 228 -1.09 -0.08 -4.14
N VAL A 229 -0.01 0.28 -3.44
CA VAL A 229 1.32 -0.25 -3.74
C VAL A 229 1.32 -1.78 -3.68
N ARG A 230 1.99 -2.40 -4.66
CA ARG A 230 2.13 -3.85 -4.69
C ARG A 230 3.25 -4.25 -3.74
N VAL A 231 2.95 -5.17 -2.82
CA VAL A 231 3.90 -5.61 -1.79
C VAL A 231 5.14 -6.33 -2.35
N ASN A 232 5.09 -6.81 -3.58
CA ASN A 232 6.25 -7.39 -4.27
C ASN A 232 7.12 -6.35 -4.99
N ASP A 233 6.68 -5.10 -5.13
CA ASP A 233 7.51 -3.99 -5.59
C ASP A 233 8.15 -3.29 -4.38
N MET A 234 9.32 -3.79 -3.99
CA MET A 234 10.04 -3.33 -2.80
C MET A 234 10.35 -1.82 -2.85
N VAL A 235 10.62 -1.27 -4.04
CA VAL A 235 11.00 0.14 -4.17
C VAL A 235 9.80 1.04 -4.02
N ALA A 236 8.70 0.71 -4.70
CA ALA A 236 7.47 1.46 -4.53
C ALA A 236 6.98 1.37 -3.07
N LEU A 237 7.13 0.21 -2.43
CA LEU A 237 6.79 0.02 -1.01
C LEU A 237 7.65 0.90 -0.09
N GLU A 238 8.96 0.95 -0.30
CA GLU A 238 9.85 1.81 0.48
C GLU A 238 9.54 3.30 0.28
N GLN A 239 9.28 3.72 -0.97
CA GLN A 239 8.85 5.09 -1.29
C GLN A 239 7.53 5.44 -0.60
N GLU A 240 6.58 4.50 -0.56
CA GLU A 240 5.30 4.72 0.09
C GLU A 240 5.42 4.84 1.61
N LEU A 241 6.27 4.02 2.24
CA LEU A 241 6.57 4.12 3.66
C LEU A 241 7.22 5.47 4.00
N GLU A 242 8.13 5.96 3.15
CA GLU A 242 8.78 7.26 3.33
C GLU A 242 7.82 8.43 3.10
N ARG A 243 6.89 8.29 2.15
CA ARG A 243 5.86 9.30 1.87
C ARG A 243 4.87 9.43 3.03
N VAL A 244 4.42 8.31 3.59
CA VAL A 244 3.36 8.28 4.63
C VAL A 244 3.93 8.47 6.04
N LYS A 245 5.16 8.00 6.30
CA LYS A 245 5.81 7.98 7.63
C LYS A 245 4.89 7.43 8.74
N PRO A 246 4.27 6.26 8.55
CA PRO A 246 3.28 5.75 9.49
C PRO A 246 3.93 5.31 10.81
N LYS A 247 3.16 5.30 11.90
CA LYS A 247 3.60 4.67 13.17
C LYS A 247 3.47 3.15 13.12
N PHE A 248 2.43 2.67 12.44
CA PHE A 248 2.06 1.27 12.32
C PHE A 248 1.70 0.92 10.88
N VAL A 249 2.01 -0.30 10.46
CA VAL A 249 1.58 -0.83 9.15
C VAL A 249 0.66 -2.02 9.37
N VAL A 250 -0.44 -2.08 8.62
CA VAL A 250 -1.30 -3.27 8.55
C VAL A 250 -1.31 -3.77 7.10
N CYS A 251 -0.75 -4.95 6.87
CA CYS A 251 -0.70 -5.57 5.55
C CYS A 251 -1.83 -6.60 5.40
N ALA A 252 -2.93 -6.19 4.78
CA ALA A 252 -4.04 -7.05 4.37
C ALA A 252 -3.91 -7.55 2.93
N ALA A 253 -2.79 -7.27 2.26
CA ALA A 253 -2.52 -7.80 0.92
C ALA A 253 -2.29 -9.31 1.00
N GLY A 254 -3.00 -10.07 0.17
CA GLY A 254 -2.88 -11.53 0.14
C GLY A 254 -3.78 -12.18 -0.90
N LEU A 255 -3.31 -13.30 -1.46
CA LEU A 255 -4.06 -14.15 -2.37
C LEU A 255 -4.63 -15.34 -1.60
N ALA A 256 -5.94 -15.34 -1.38
CA ALA A 256 -6.69 -16.49 -0.88
C ALA A 256 -7.23 -17.41 -2.00
N GLY A 257 -6.86 -17.09 -3.26
CA GLY A 257 -7.38 -17.72 -4.48
C GLY A 257 -8.77 -17.22 -4.91
N LYS A 258 -9.05 -17.27 -6.21
CA LYS A 258 -10.35 -16.91 -6.80
C LYS A 258 -10.98 -18.13 -7.49
N PRO A 259 -12.17 -18.60 -7.08
CA PRO A 259 -12.99 -18.12 -5.96
C PRO A 259 -12.51 -18.62 -4.58
N ASN A 260 -11.60 -19.59 -4.55
CA ASN A 260 -11.13 -20.24 -3.34
C ASN A 260 -9.66 -20.69 -3.45
N ILE A 261 -9.16 -21.34 -2.39
CA ILE A 261 -7.76 -21.80 -2.28
C ILE A 261 -7.29 -22.73 -3.40
N ASP A 262 -8.21 -23.42 -4.10
CA ASP A 262 -7.88 -24.40 -5.13
C ASP A 262 -7.15 -23.71 -6.30
N TRP A 263 -7.42 -22.42 -6.49
CA TRP A 263 -6.69 -21.58 -7.44
C TRP A 263 -5.18 -21.53 -7.13
N CYS A 264 -4.77 -21.53 -5.86
CA CYS A 264 -3.37 -21.46 -5.45
C CYS A 264 -2.58 -22.72 -5.84
N GLU A 265 -3.25 -23.88 -5.98
CA GLU A 265 -2.59 -25.11 -6.44
C GLU A 265 -2.08 -24.99 -7.88
N LYS A 266 -2.82 -24.27 -8.72
CA LYS A 266 -2.52 -24.05 -10.14
C LYS A 266 -1.68 -22.78 -10.38
N ASN A 267 -1.65 -21.85 -9.42
CA ASN A 267 -0.98 -20.55 -9.54
C ASN A 267 0.06 -20.38 -8.42
N ARG A 268 1.00 -21.33 -8.37
CA ARG A 268 1.96 -21.44 -7.27
C ARG A 268 2.94 -20.28 -7.19
N GLU A 269 3.46 -19.84 -8.33
CA GLU A 269 4.40 -18.72 -8.42
C GLU A 269 3.76 -17.43 -7.89
N GLU A 270 2.57 -17.07 -8.40
CA GLU A 270 1.86 -15.86 -7.96
C GLU A 270 1.52 -15.93 -6.46
N THR A 271 1.14 -17.11 -5.97
CA THR A 271 0.92 -17.35 -4.54
C THR A 271 2.17 -17.10 -3.72
N ILE A 272 3.34 -17.59 -4.13
CA ILE A 272 4.63 -17.34 -3.45
C ILE A 272 4.97 -15.85 -3.48
N MET A 273 4.84 -15.21 -4.64
CA MET A 273 5.24 -13.81 -4.80
C MET A 273 4.44 -12.86 -3.91
N VAL A 274 3.14 -13.12 -3.71
CA VAL A 274 2.30 -12.25 -2.87
C VAL A 274 2.27 -12.69 -1.41
N ASN A 275 2.06 -13.97 -1.14
CA ASN A 275 1.85 -14.45 0.23
C ASN A 275 3.14 -14.73 0.99
N ILE A 276 4.28 -14.86 0.30
CA ILE A 276 5.58 -15.10 0.93
C ILE A 276 6.49 -13.91 0.73
N VAL A 277 6.95 -13.68 -0.50
CA VAL A 277 7.93 -12.62 -0.81
C VAL A 277 7.36 -11.25 -0.45
N GLY A 278 6.13 -10.94 -0.85
CA GLY A 278 5.49 -9.67 -0.52
C GLY A 278 5.33 -9.43 0.98
N GLN A 279 5.02 -10.46 1.77
CA GLN A 279 4.90 -10.33 3.22
C GLN A 279 6.26 -10.08 3.89
N LEU A 280 7.29 -10.78 3.44
CA LEU A 280 8.67 -10.58 3.92
C LEU A 280 9.21 -9.19 3.55
N ASN A 281 8.88 -8.70 2.34
CA ASN A 281 9.22 -7.34 1.94
C ASN A 281 8.62 -6.30 2.89
N VAL A 282 7.35 -6.45 3.26
CA VAL A 282 6.70 -5.55 4.23
C VAL A 282 7.35 -5.67 5.60
N ALA A 283 7.59 -6.89 6.10
CA ALA A 283 8.23 -7.11 7.38
C ALA A 283 9.62 -6.43 7.46
N ASP A 284 10.47 -6.62 6.45
CA ASP A 284 11.80 -6.03 6.39
C ASP A 284 11.79 -4.51 6.19
N ALA A 285 10.94 -4.01 5.28
CA ALA A 285 10.84 -2.57 5.03
C ALA A 285 10.36 -1.80 6.26
N CYS A 286 9.46 -2.40 7.06
CA CYS A 286 9.03 -1.85 8.35
C CYS A 286 10.13 -1.96 9.40
N ARG A 287 10.81 -3.11 9.49
CA ARG A 287 11.89 -3.35 10.46
C ARG A 287 13.02 -2.33 10.32
N LYS A 288 13.46 -2.05 9.10
CA LYS A 288 14.48 -1.04 8.77
C LYS A 288 14.14 0.36 9.29
N ARG A 289 12.86 0.65 9.50
CA ARG A 289 12.34 1.95 9.95
C ARG A 289 11.82 1.94 11.39
N GLY A 290 11.99 0.83 12.12
CA GLY A 290 11.45 0.67 13.47
C GLY A 290 9.92 0.69 13.52
N ILE A 291 9.24 0.33 12.43
CA ILE A 291 7.78 0.33 12.32
C ILE A 291 7.24 -1.06 12.71
N HIS A 292 6.27 -1.07 13.62
CA HIS A 292 5.49 -2.28 13.92
C HIS A 292 4.57 -2.60 12.74
N CYS A 293 4.58 -3.86 12.30
CA CYS A 293 3.74 -4.31 11.19
C CYS A 293 2.87 -5.50 11.57
N THR A 294 1.57 -5.36 11.35
CA THR A 294 0.60 -6.44 11.47
C THR A 294 0.41 -7.11 10.11
N LEU A 295 0.64 -8.42 10.07
CA LEU A 295 0.39 -9.28 8.93
C LEU A 295 -0.78 -10.22 9.26
N PHE A 296 -1.52 -10.64 8.22
CA PHE A 296 -2.51 -11.70 8.37
C PHE A 296 -1.89 -13.03 7.96
N GLY A 297 -1.84 -13.96 8.90
CA GLY A 297 -1.51 -15.37 8.74
C GLY A 297 -2.75 -16.22 8.45
N THR A 298 -2.68 -17.52 8.68
CA THR A 298 -3.85 -18.39 8.64
C THR A 298 -3.78 -19.36 9.80
N GLY A 299 -4.91 -19.66 10.42
CA GLY A 299 -4.99 -20.73 11.42
C GLY A 299 -5.32 -22.09 10.81
N SER A 300 -5.50 -22.17 9.48
CA SER A 300 -5.68 -23.42 8.74
C SER A 300 -4.35 -24.20 8.59
N LEU A 301 -3.65 -24.35 9.70
CA LEU A 301 -2.36 -25.04 9.84
C LEU A 301 -2.50 -26.36 10.62
N TYR A 302 -3.65 -26.53 11.26
CA TYR A 302 -3.91 -27.62 12.18
C TYR A 302 -5.08 -28.47 11.70
N GLN A 303 -4.92 -29.77 11.84
CA GLN A 303 -5.92 -30.79 11.61
C GLN A 303 -6.16 -31.52 12.93
N ARG A 304 -7.43 -31.63 13.33
CA ARG A 304 -7.86 -32.46 14.45
C ARG A 304 -7.33 -33.89 14.31
N THR A 305 -6.84 -34.44 15.41
CA THR A 305 -6.47 -35.85 15.57
C THR A 305 -7.24 -36.45 16.73
N ASP A 306 -7.22 -37.78 16.89
CA ASP A 306 -7.82 -38.47 18.03
C ASP A 306 -7.24 -38.01 19.38
N GLN A 307 -6.02 -37.44 19.37
CA GLN A 307 -5.28 -37.03 20.55
C GLN A 307 -5.45 -35.54 20.87
N LYS A 308 -5.75 -34.71 19.86
CA LYS A 308 -5.73 -33.26 20.00
C LYS A 308 -6.62 -32.56 18.97
N ASP A 309 -7.45 -31.64 19.47
CA ASP A 309 -8.30 -30.76 18.66
C ASP A 309 -8.10 -29.26 18.96
N ASN A 310 -7.48 -28.91 20.09
CA ASN A 310 -7.27 -27.52 20.49
C ASN A 310 -5.79 -27.14 20.39
N PHE A 311 -5.43 -26.18 19.54
CA PHE A 311 -4.03 -25.87 19.20
C PHE A 311 -3.65 -24.44 19.58
N SER A 312 -2.56 -24.29 20.34
CA SER A 312 -1.96 -23.01 20.74
C SER A 312 -0.93 -22.51 19.72
N GLU A 313 -0.41 -21.30 19.91
CA GLU A 313 0.63 -20.75 19.03
C GLU A 313 1.96 -21.49 19.08
N ASN A 314 2.21 -22.22 20.17
CA ASN A 314 3.41 -23.02 20.37
C ASN A 314 3.32 -24.42 19.76
N ASP A 315 2.14 -24.83 19.29
CA ASP A 315 1.96 -26.13 18.67
C ASP A 315 2.52 -26.16 17.25
N ALA A 316 3.27 -27.22 16.94
CA ALA A 316 3.77 -27.46 15.60
C ALA A 316 2.60 -27.71 14.62
N PRO A 317 2.56 -27.01 13.46
CA PRO A 317 1.59 -27.28 12.41
C PRO A 317 1.61 -28.74 11.97
N ASN A 318 0.43 -29.36 11.86
CA ASN A 318 0.27 -30.76 11.45
C ASN A 318 -0.55 -30.93 10.16
N PHE A 319 -0.93 -29.83 9.50
CA PHE A 319 -1.66 -29.86 8.23
C PHE A 319 -0.85 -29.31 7.05
N THR A 320 -0.55 -30.18 6.09
CA THR A 320 0.19 -29.84 4.86
C THR A 320 -0.60 -30.20 3.59
N GLY A 321 -1.91 -30.43 3.74
CA GLY A 321 -2.79 -31.02 2.72
C GLY A 321 -3.02 -30.15 1.47
N ASN A 322 -2.61 -28.89 1.47
CA ASN A 322 -2.63 -28.03 0.28
C ASN A 322 -1.43 -27.07 0.24
N PHE A 323 -1.08 -26.61 -0.96
CA PHE A 323 0.06 -25.75 -1.26
C PHE A 323 0.01 -24.44 -0.49
N TYR A 324 -1.16 -23.79 -0.43
CA TYR A 324 -1.32 -22.54 0.32
C TYR A 324 -0.94 -22.72 1.79
N SER A 325 -1.45 -23.75 2.47
CA SER A 325 -1.17 -23.99 3.89
C SER A 325 0.30 -24.30 4.12
N ARG A 326 0.93 -25.11 3.25
CA ARG A 326 2.38 -25.37 3.30
C ARG A 326 3.20 -24.08 3.21
N MET A 327 2.85 -23.19 2.28
CA MET A 327 3.55 -21.90 2.12
C MET A 327 3.34 -21.01 3.35
N ARG A 328 2.15 -21.01 3.95
CA ARG A 328 1.86 -20.20 5.14
C ARG A 328 2.60 -20.70 6.38
N ILE A 329 2.77 -22.01 6.53
CA ILE A 329 3.65 -22.59 7.58
C ILE A 329 5.08 -22.09 7.40
N GLN A 330 5.62 -22.14 6.18
CA GLN A 330 6.97 -21.65 5.89
C GLN A 330 7.11 -20.15 6.18
N LEU A 331 6.09 -19.35 5.85
CA LEU A 331 6.09 -17.92 6.17
C LEU A 331 6.22 -17.69 7.67
N GLU A 332 5.50 -18.41 8.53
CA GLU A 332 5.59 -18.23 9.98
C GLU A 332 7.02 -18.47 10.49
N SER A 333 7.70 -19.49 9.96
CA SER A 333 9.12 -19.74 10.29
C SER A 333 10.04 -18.63 9.80
N LEU A 334 9.79 -18.08 8.61
CA LEU A 334 10.58 -16.98 8.06
C LEU A 334 10.33 -15.64 8.77
N LEU A 335 9.18 -15.47 9.42
CA LEU A 335 8.84 -14.27 10.18
C LEU A 335 9.36 -14.30 11.62
N GLU A 336 9.74 -15.45 12.17
CA GLU A 336 10.27 -15.59 13.54
C GLU A 336 11.42 -14.61 13.86
N PRO A 337 12.40 -14.36 12.96
CA PRO A 337 13.49 -13.43 13.24
C PRO A 337 13.09 -11.94 13.20
N PHE A 338 11.85 -11.59 12.85
CA PHE A 338 11.39 -10.21 12.72
C PHE A 338 10.69 -9.74 14.00
N PRO A 339 11.38 -9.00 14.88
CA PRO A 339 10.84 -8.62 16.19
C PRO A 339 9.71 -7.58 16.11
N ASN A 340 9.51 -6.97 14.94
CA ASN A 340 8.50 -5.94 14.69
C ASN A 340 7.19 -6.48 14.12
N VAL A 341 7.09 -7.79 13.87
CA VAL A 341 5.94 -8.40 13.20
C VAL A 341 4.92 -8.92 14.21
N LEU A 342 3.65 -8.55 14.02
CA LEU A 342 2.50 -9.23 14.60
C LEU A 342 1.82 -10.08 13.50
N ASN A 343 1.78 -11.40 13.66
CA ASN A 343 1.14 -12.28 12.69
C ASN A 343 -0.15 -12.88 13.25
N LEU A 344 -1.28 -12.55 12.61
CA LEU A 344 -2.62 -12.94 13.08
C LEU A 344 -3.17 -14.14 12.30
N ARG A 345 -3.33 -15.28 12.97
CA ARG A 345 -3.87 -16.52 12.40
C ARG A 345 -5.38 -16.46 12.32
N VAL A 346 -5.87 -15.94 11.21
CA VAL A 346 -7.30 -15.87 10.89
C VAL A 346 -7.78 -17.21 10.32
N VAL A 347 -9.00 -17.60 10.68
CA VAL A 347 -9.68 -18.80 10.17
C VAL A 347 -11.10 -18.43 9.77
N PHE A 348 -11.52 -18.87 8.57
CA PHE A 348 -12.91 -18.79 8.08
C PHE A 348 -13.60 -17.46 8.45
N PRO A 349 -13.21 -16.34 7.83
CA PRO A 349 -13.69 -15.03 8.26
C PRO A 349 -15.18 -14.85 8.02
N ILE A 350 -15.87 -14.32 9.02
CA ILE A 350 -17.27 -13.89 9.00
C ILE A 350 -17.29 -12.38 9.15
N CYS A 351 -18.10 -11.72 8.31
CA CYS A 351 -18.33 -10.29 8.38
C CYS A 351 -19.80 -9.97 8.10
N GLN A 352 -20.31 -8.92 8.74
CA GLN A 352 -21.71 -8.53 8.67
C GLN A 352 -22.15 -8.02 7.28
N ASP A 353 -21.23 -7.43 6.52
CA ASP A 353 -21.52 -6.79 5.22
C ASP A 353 -21.65 -7.77 4.03
N MET A 354 -21.69 -9.08 4.30
CA MET A 354 -21.87 -10.13 3.28
C MET A 354 -20.87 -10.05 2.11
N HIS A 355 -19.66 -9.52 2.37
CA HIS A 355 -18.57 -9.50 1.41
C HIS A 355 -18.37 -10.92 0.82
N GLU A 356 -18.12 -11.04 -0.49
CA GLU A 356 -18.08 -12.33 -1.22
C GLU A 356 -17.09 -13.37 -0.67
N ARG A 357 -16.12 -12.92 0.13
CA ARG A 357 -15.10 -13.75 0.79
C ARG A 357 -15.50 -14.23 2.19
N SER A 358 -16.55 -13.66 2.77
CA SER A 358 -17.17 -14.09 4.02
C SER A 358 -17.66 -15.52 3.91
N VAL A 359 -17.52 -16.30 4.98
CA VAL A 359 -18.04 -17.66 5.06
C VAL A 359 -19.54 -17.67 4.82
N VAL A 360 -20.29 -16.79 5.50
CA VAL A 360 -21.76 -16.76 5.41
C VAL A 360 -22.18 -16.49 3.97
N ALA A 361 -21.57 -15.50 3.30
CA ALA A 361 -21.86 -15.16 1.91
C ALA A 361 -21.57 -16.29 0.90
N LYS A 362 -20.66 -17.22 1.25
CA LYS A 362 -20.38 -18.42 0.45
C LYS A 362 -21.36 -19.55 0.78
N LEU A 363 -21.57 -19.84 2.06
CA LEU A 363 -22.41 -20.95 2.51
C LEU A 363 -23.83 -20.83 1.98
N VAL A 364 -24.43 -19.63 2.01
CA VAL A 364 -25.80 -19.40 1.52
C VAL A 364 -25.96 -19.63 0.01
N LYS A 365 -24.87 -19.78 -0.75
CA LYS A 365 -24.89 -20.09 -2.18
C LYS A 365 -24.57 -21.56 -2.46
N TYR A 366 -24.05 -22.30 -1.49
CA TYR A 366 -23.63 -23.67 -1.70
C TYR A 366 -24.81 -24.63 -1.50
N PRO A 367 -25.14 -25.47 -2.50
CA PRO A 367 -26.24 -26.43 -2.37
C PRO A 367 -25.87 -27.59 -1.43
N LYS A 368 -24.58 -27.84 -1.24
CA LYS A 368 -24.01 -28.90 -0.42
C LYS A 368 -23.02 -28.30 0.56
N ILE A 369 -23.05 -28.74 1.82
CA ILE A 369 -22.10 -28.30 2.84
C ILE A 369 -21.46 -29.50 3.54
N VAL A 370 -20.20 -29.33 3.92
CA VAL A 370 -19.53 -30.21 4.89
C VAL A 370 -19.52 -29.48 6.23
N SER A 371 -19.92 -30.17 7.29
CA SER A 371 -20.09 -29.56 8.61
C SER A 371 -19.19 -30.23 9.64
N VAL A 372 -18.14 -29.53 10.05
CA VAL A 372 -17.17 -30.00 11.05
C VAL A 372 -16.91 -28.86 12.05
N PRO A 373 -16.93 -29.11 13.37
CA PRO A 373 -16.63 -28.08 14.36
C PRO A 373 -15.22 -27.52 14.18
N THR A 374 -15.11 -26.20 14.09
CA THR A 374 -13.85 -25.48 13.91
C THR A 374 -13.95 -24.05 14.44
N SER A 375 -12.81 -23.40 14.66
CA SER A 375 -12.78 -21.97 15.02
C SER A 375 -13.08 -21.06 13.82
N PHE A 376 -13.67 -19.90 14.10
CA PHE A 376 -14.02 -18.88 13.10
C PHE A 376 -13.55 -17.49 13.57
N THR A 377 -13.38 -16.58 12.62
CA THR A 377 -12.98 -15.18 12.89
C THR A 377 -14.11 -14.25 12.52
N VAL A 378 -14.83 -13.74 13.50
CA VAL A 378 -15.81 -12.66 13.31
C VAL A 378 -15.02 -11.35 13.25
N THR A 379 -14.85 -10.84 12.03
CA THR A 379 -13.99 -9.68 11.78
C THR A 379 -14.50 -8.42 12.48
N ASP A 380 -15.82 -8.24 12.57
CA ASP A 380 -16.47 -7.13 13.28
C ASP A 380 -16.15 -7.09 14.79
N ASP A 381 -15.84 -8.24 15.39
CA ASP A 381 -15.46 -8.36 16.80
C ASP A 381 -13.95 -8.19 16.99
N LEU A 382 -13.14 -8.88 16.19
CA LEU A 382 -11.71 -9.01 16.43
C LEU A 382 -10.87 -7.91 15.77
N PHE A 383 -11.23 -7.45 14.57
CA PHE A 383 -10.40 -6.47 13.85
C PHE A 383 -10.28 -5.11 14.54
N PRO A 384 -11.28 -4.64 15.31
CA PRO A 384 -11.12 -3.49 16.21
C PRO A 384 -9.99 -3.65 17.25
N LEU A 385 -9.53 -4.87 17.55
CA LEU A 385 -8.41 -5.09 18.46
C LEU A 385 -7.05 -4.84 17.78
N ILE A 386 -6.96 -4.91 16.45
CA ILE A 386 -5.68 -4.84 15.72
C ILE A 386 -4.91 -3.53 16.02
N PRO A 387 -5.53 -2.34 15.98
CA PRO A 387 -4.83 -1.11 16.33
C PRO A 387 -4.33 -1.12 17.79
N LEU A 388 -5.11 -1.67 18.71
CA LEU A 388 -4.76 -1.77 20.13
C LEU A 388 -3.59 -2.74 20.37
N MET A 389 -3.55 -3.85 19.62
CA MET A 389 -2.45 -4.80 19.65
C MET A 389 -1.14 -4.17 19.15
N ALA A 390 -1.21 -3.41 18.06
CA ALA A 390 -0.06 -2.70 17.51
C ALA A 390 0.48 -1.64 18.48
N GLU A 391 -0.41 -0.85 19.10
CA GLU A 391 -0.03 0.16 20.11
C GLU A 391 0.55 -0.43 21.40
N LYS A 392 0.08 -1.61 21.81
CA LYS A 392 0.69 -2.38 22.91
C LYS A 392 2.05 -2.99 22.54
N GLY A 393 2.47 -2.89 21.27
CA GLY A 393 3.71 -3.49 20.78
C GLY A 393 3.68 -5.01 20.77
N LEU A 394 2.49 -5.64 20.65
CA LEU A 394 2.39 -7.09 20.61
C LEU A 394 2.97 -7.63 19.31
N THR A 395 3.81 -8.66 19.38
CA THR A 395 4.50 -9.25 18.23
C THR A 395 4.47 -10.79 18.30
N GLY A 396 4.91 -11.45 17.24
CA GLY A 396 4.85 -12.89 17.06
C GLY A 396 3.47 -13.39 16.59
N ASN A 397 3.28 -14.72 16.64
CA ASN A 397 2.05 -15.36 16.20
C ASN A 397 0.94 -15.23 17.25
N PHE A 398 -0.27 -14.96 16.80
CA PHE A 398 -1.50 -15.01 17.60
C PHE A 398 -2.58 -15.81 16.88
N ASN A 399 -3.16 -16.79 17.56
CA ASN A 399 -4.43 -17.38 17.17
C ASN A 399 -5.51 -16.30 17.28
N PHE A 400 -6.09 -15.94 16.13
CA PHE A 400 -6.94 -14.75 16.02
C PHE A 400 -8.34 -15.12 15.55
N THR A 401 -8.98 -15.96 16.37
CA THR A 401 -10.36 -16.44 16.18
C THR A 401 -11.20 -16.09 17.41
N ASN A 402 -12.53 -16.14 17.29
CA ASN A 402 -13.40 -16.03 18.46
C ASN A 402 -13.25 -17.29 19.33
N PRO A 403 -13.46 -17.20 20.66
CA PRO A 403 -13.41 -18.36 21.54
C PRO A 403 -14.43 -19.43 21.14
N GLY A 404 -14.02 -20.70 21.21
CA GLY A 404 -14.87 -21.85 20.92
C GLY A 404 -14.87 -22.26 19.45
N VAL A 405 -15.87 -23.08 19.12
CA VAL A 405 -16.08 -23.64 17.79
C VAL A 405 -17.55 -23.55 17.39
N THR A 406 -17.80 -23.54 16.09
CA THR A 406 -19.14 -23.72 15.51
C THR A 406 -19.00 -24.57 14.25
N THR A 407 -20.11 -24.92 13.62
CA THR A 407 -20.19 -25.65 12.36
C THR A 407 -20.84 -24.80 11.27
N ASN A 408 -20.63 -25.17 10.00
CA ASN A 408 -21.33 -24.54 8.88
C ASN A 408 -22.86 -24.71 8.98
N LYS A 409 -23.31 -25.83 9.54
CA LYS A 409 -24.72 -26.14 9.78
C LYS A 409 -25.34 -25.18 10.78
N GLU A 410 -24.72 -25.00 11.95
CA GLU A 410 -25.21 -24.05 12.97
C GLU A 410 -25.27 -22.61 12.41
N ILE A 411 -24.27 -22.21 11.61
CA ILE A 411 -24.28 -20.90 10.93
C ILE A 411 -25.49 -20.78 9.99
N LEU A 412 -25.79 -21.79 9.17
CA LEU A 412 -26.95 -21.76 8.28
C LEU A 412 -28.29 -21.90 9.00
N GLU A 413 -28.34 -22.59 10.14
CA GLU A 413 -29.52 -22.62 11.00
C GLU A 413 -29.82 -21.24 11.58
N LEU A 414 -28.78 -20.49 11.99
CA LEU A 414 -28.93 -19.07 12.39
C LEU A 414 -29.39 -18.20 11.22
N TRP A 415 -28.84 -18.41 10.02
CA TRP A 415 -29.28 -17.72 8.81
C TRP A 415 -30.76 -17.99 8.50
N LYS A 416 -31.20 -19.25 8.61
CA LYS A 416 -32.62 -19.61 8.45
C LYS A 416 -33.49 -18.92 9.49
N LYS A 417 -33.05 -18.90 10.73
CA LYS A 417 -33.81 -18.32 11.83
C LYS A 417 -33.99 -16.81 11.68
N PHE A 418 -32.96 -16.10 11.25
CA PHE A 418 -32.92 -14.63 11.33
C PHE A 418 -32.99 -13.91 9.98
N VAL A 419 -32.70 -14.57 8.86
CA VAL A 419 -32.56 -13.91 7.56
C VAL A 419 -33.43 -14.53 6.46
N ASP A 420 -33.30 -15.84 6.22
CA ASP A 420 -34.06 -16.53 5.16
C ASP A 420 -34.61 -17.88 5.64
N PRO A 421 -35.82 -17.90 6.20
CA PRO A 421 -36.47 -19.13 6.69
C PRO A 421 -36.64 -20.22 5.63
N GLN A 422 -36.66 -19.85 4.34
CA GLN A 422 -36.84 -20.80 3.23
C GLN A 422 -35.52 -21.42 2.76
N HIS A 423 -34.37 -20.93 3.26
CA HIS A 423 -33.07 -21.45 2.87
C HIS A 423 -32.94 -22.96 3.15
N SER A 424 -32.28 -23.68 2.25
CA SER A 424 -32.10 -25.13 2.32
C SER A 424 -30.74 -25.53 1.75
N TRP A 425 -30.15 -26.58 2.32
CA TRP A 425 -28.90 -27.18 1.87
C TRP A 425 -28.96 -28.70 2.04
N VAL A 426 -27.96 -29.38 1.49
CA VAL A 426 -27.74 -30.82 1.67
C VAL A 426 -26.44 -31.03 2.46
N ASP A 427 -26.52 -31.77 3.57
CA ASP A 427 -25.35 -32.15 4.34
C ASP A 427 -24.54 -33.24 3.60
N VAL A 428 -23.22 -33.09 3.57
CA VAL A 428 -22.27 -34.06 3.01
C VAL A 428 -21.37 -34.55 4.14
N ASP A 429 -21.23 -35.88 4.23
CA ASP A 429 -20.33 -36.52 5.19
C ASP A 429 -18.89 -35.98 5.01
N PRO A 430 -18.19 -35.59 6.09
CA PRO A 430 -16.80 -35.13 6.03
C PRO A 430 -15.85 -36.10 5.31
N SER A 431 -16.07 -37.41 5.39
CA SER A 431 -15.27 -38.42 4.68
C SER A 431 -15.36 -38.27 3.15
N ASN A 432 -16.41 -37.60 2.66
CA ASN A 432 -16.70 -37.37 1.26
C ASN A 432 -16.39 -35.94 0.82
N GLN A 433 -15.57 -35.19 1.56
CA GLN A 433 -15.23 -33.79 1.27
C GLN A 433 -14.68 -33.55 -0.15
N GLY A 434 -13.99 -34.53 -0.74
CA GLY A 434 -13.49 -34.45 -2.12
C GLY A 434 -14.60 -34.29 -3.17
N GLN A 435 -15.86 -34.54 -2.83
CA GLN A 435 -17.03 -34.27 -3.68
C GLN A 435 -17.46 -32.79 -3.67
N VAL A 436 -16.92 -31.98 -2.76
CA VAL A 436 -17.31 -30.56 -2.55
C VAL A 436 -16.16 -29.61 -2.85
N THR A 437 -14.92 -29.97 -2.53
CA THR A 437 -13.73 -29.13 -2.80
C THR A 437 -12.56 -29.95 -3.34
N ALA A 438 -11.79 -29.39 -4.28
CA ALA A 438 -10.65 -30.09 -4.87
C ALA A 438 -9.42 -30.10 -3.96
N ALA A 439 -9.20 -29.04 -3.16
CA ALA A 439 -8.16 -29.02 -2.14
C ALA A 439 -8.69 -29.55 -0.80
N ASN A 440 -7.85 -30.32 -0.10
CA ASN A 440 -8.11 -30.72 1.28
C ASN A 440 -8.25 -29.48 2.18
N ARG A 441 -9.20 -29.52 3.10
CA ARG A 441 -9.38 -28.51 4.16
C ARG A 441 -8.96 -29.11 5.48
N CYS A 442 -8.64 -28.23 6.43
CA CYS A 442 -8.41 -28.64 7.79
C CYS A 442 -9.40 -27.97 8.73
N TYR A 443 -9.73 -28.71 9.79
CA TYR A 443 -10.66 -28.30 10.83
C TYR A 443 -10.01 -28.60 12.17
N ALA A 444 -9.90 -27.56 12.99
CA ALA A 444 -9.34 -27.64 14.33
C ALA A 444 -9.84 -26.44 15.16
N GLN A 445 -9.86 -26.62 16.47
CA GLN A 445 -10.03 -25.52 17.40
C GLN A 445 -8.68 -24.82 17.62
N LEU A 446 -8.69 -23.49 17.65
CA LEU A 446 -7.54 -22.71 18.08
C LEU A 446 -7.71 -22.26 19.54
N ASP A 447 -6.67 -22.43 20.33
CA ASP A 447 -6.58 -21.89 21.68
C ASP A 447 -6.31 -20.39 21.58
N VAL A 448 -7.19 -19.59 22.18
CA VAL A 448 -7.12 -18.12 22.17
C VAL A 448 -6.75 -17.54 23.55
N SER A 449 -6.25 -18.37 24.46
CA SER A 449 -5.84 -17.96 25.81
C SER A 449 -4.79 -16.84 25.77
N LYS A 450 -3.87 -16.88 24.79
CA LYS A 450 -2.87 -15.82 24.58
C LYS A 450 -3.52 -14.49 24.20
N LEU A 451 -4.53 -14.50 23.32
CA LEU A 451 -5.29 -13.30 22.96
C LEU A 451 -6.09 -12.76 24.16
N LEU A 452 -6.77 -13.66 24.88
CA LEU A 452 -7.61 -13.34 26.05
C LEU A 452 -6.81 -12.78 27.22
N ALA A 453 -5.53 -13.13 27.37
CA ALA A 453 -4.65 -12.53 28.36
C ALA A 453 -4.45 -11.02 28.18
N HIS A 454 -4.70 -10.49 26.97
CA HIS A 454 -4.57 -9.06 26.67
C HIS A 454 -5.90 -8.31 26.54
N PHE A 455 -6.99 -9.01 26.22
CA PHE A 455 -8.29 -8.41 25.92
C PHE A 455 -9.42 -9.24 26.53
N ASP A 456 -10.25 -8.58 27.34
CA ASP A 456 -11.49 -9.19 27.83
C ASP A 456 -12.55 -9.20 26.72
N MET A 457 -12.70 -10.35 26.05
CA MET A 457 -13.69 -10.53 24.99
C MET A 457 -15.14 -10.63 25.50
N GLN A 458 -15.40 -10.66 26.82
CA GLN A 458 -16.78 -10.59 27.32
C GLN A 458 -17.48 -9.28 26.96
N CYS A 459 -16.72 -8.21 26.68
CA CYS A 459 -17.26 -6.94 26.20
C CYS A 459 -17.60 -6.95 24.69
N ALA A 460 -16.94 -7.80 23.89
CA ALA A 460 -17.22 -7.97 22.46
C ALA A 460 -18.47 -8.84 22.22
N LEU A 461 -18.68 -9.88 23.05
CA LEU A 461 -19.85 -10.75 23.01
C LEU A 461 -21.19 -9.99 23.20
N ARG A 462 -21.20 -8.87 23.94
CA ARG A 462 -22.41 -8.03 24.13
C ARG A 462 -22.93 -7.36 22.85
N ARG A 463 -22.17 -7.37 21.73
CA ARG A 463 -22.64 -6.79 20.46
C ARG A 463 -23.40 -7.76 19.56
N ILE A 464 -23.27 -9.07 19.76
CA ILE A 464 -24.09 -10.05 19.04
C ILE A 464 -25.57 -9.91 19.44
N ASP A 465 -25.84 -9.56 20.71
CA ASP A 465 -27.21 -9.31 21.19
C ASP A 465 -27.80 -7.98 20.69
N LEU A 466 -26.98 -6.94 20.49
CA LEU A 466 -27.46 -5.61 20.06
C LEU A 466 -27.75 -5.50 18.56
N ILE A 467 -27.07 -6.29 17.72
CA ILE A 467 -27.38 -6.35 16.27
C ILE A 467 -28.69 -7.11 16.03
N GLY A 468 -29.10 -7.99 16.95
CA GLY A 468 -30.39 -8.68 16.94
C GLY A 468 -31.59 -7.83 17.38
N MET A 469 -31.38 -6.65 17.97
CA MET A 469 -32.47 -5.78 18.47
C MET A 469 -32.75 -4.54 17.60
N GLN A 470 -31.92 -4.22 16.61
CA GLN A 470 -32.13 -3.03 15.74
C GLN A 470 -32.82 -3.34 14.40
N ALA A 471 -33.37 -4.54 14.23
CA ALA A 471 -34.42 -4.75 13.26
C ALA A 471 -35.78 -4.44 13.91
N SER A 472 -36.33 -3.27 13.58
CA SER A 472 -37.66 -2.73 13.90
C SER A 472 -37.77 -1.77 15.11
N SER A 473 -38.13 -0.53 14.76
CA SER A 473 -38.67 0.58 15.57
C SER A 473 -37.71 1.51 16.33
N SER A 474 -38.12 2.77 16.35
CA SER A 474 -37.44 4.05 16.61
C SER A 474 -36.62 4.15 17.91
N PRO A 475 -35.60 5.04 17.99
CA PRO A 475 -34.79 5.19 19.19
C PRO A 475 -35.58 5.84 20.34
N PRO A 476 -35.47 5.35 21.59
CA PRO A 476 -35.92 6.10 22.76
C PRO A 476 -34.90 7.21 23.11
N PRO A 477 -35.33 8.28 23.79
CA PRO A 477 -34.47 9.44 24.05
C PRO A 477 -33.33 9.12 25.02
N MET A 478 -32.17 9.72 24.76
CA MET A 478 -30.99 9.67 25.63
C MET A 478 -31.32 10.30 26.99
N ASN A 479 -31.34 9.48 28.05
CA ASN A 479 -31.16 9.95 29.42
C ASN A 479 -29.72 9.68 29.88
N ALA A 480 -29.12 10.73 30.44
CA ALA A 480 -27.74 10.82 30.85
C ALA A 480 -27.33 9.75 31.87
N CYS A 481 -26.20 9.08 31.63
CA CYS A 481 -25.46 8.38 32.67
C CYS A 481 -24.68 9.40 33.52
N SER A 482 -25.28 9.85 34.62
CA SER A 482 -24.55 10.37 35.78
C SER A 482 -24.19 9.21 36.70
N GLY A 483 -22.89 8.97 36.94
CA GLY A 483 -22.49 7.98 37.95
C GLY A 483 -21.05 7.46 37.88
N LEU A 484 -20.06 8.34 37.74
CA LEU A 484 -18.68 8.02 38.16
C LEU A 484 -18.57 8.41 39.64
N SER A 485 -18.69 7.45 40.55
CA SER A 485 -18.21 7.64 41.93
C SER A 485 -16.73 7.27 41.96
N SER A 486 -15.89 8.29 42.07
CA SER A 486 -14.54 8.15 42.59
C SER A 486 -14.60 7.62 44.03
N LYS A 487 -13.77 6.63 44.34
CA LYS A 487 -13.27 6.48 45.70
C LYS A 487 -11.74 6.54 45.68
N PRO A 488 -11.13 7.37 46.55
CA PRO A 488 -9.69 7.43 46.71
C PRO A 488 -9.25 6.36 47.72
N TYR A 489 -8.19 5.63 47.37
CA TYR A 489 -6.94 5.43 48.11
C TYR A 489 -6.19 4.25 47.49
#